data_AF-A0A0K8RGC3-F1
#
_entry.id   AF-A0A0K8RGC3-F1
#
_cell.length_a   1.000
_cell.length_b   1.000
_cell.length_c   1.000
_cell.angle_alpha   90.00
_cell.angle_beta   90.00
_cell.angle_gamma   90.00
#
_symmetry.space_group_name_H-M   'P 1'
#
loop_
_entity.id
_entity.type
_entity.pdbx_description
1 polymer ?
#
loop_
_entity_poly.entity_id
_entity_poly.type
_entity_poly.pdbx_seq_one_letter_code
_entity_poly.pdbx_strand_id
1 'polypeptide(L)'
;MFVLVCAAATLLACRDAFAQPAEDNNQVQRHNDSTKLLSTNQTFYLLYRSVENDSDFNDAQCTQMRHLEGFEKRKTPTVLREMLYVHHKGHINRHSAVITPNKSNEILTYNDSMTVEILAFPYRGPRYDDLLFTDYLSCFTVKRPAKDVYELWSIGRPNLTNINPKCHSAYEEDPDIPGCSVDRPKYDVFNETACCHTRPIE
;
A
#
# COMPACT_ATOMS: atom_id res chain seq x y z
N MET A 1 -53.10 -5.03 12.63
CA MET A 1 -52.60 -3.65 12.50
C MET A 1 -51.19 -3.62 13.06
N PHE A 2 -50.27 -2.99 12.31
CA PHE A 2 -48.84 -2.76 12.54
C PHE A 2 -48.52 -2.37 14.02
N VAL A 3 -47.31 -2.60 14.55
CA VAL A 3 -46.06 -1.93 14.14
C VAL A 3 -44.83 -2.72 14.60
N LEU A 4 -43.87 -2.87 13.67
CA LEU A 4 -42.50 -3.29 13.89
C LEU A 4 -41.78 -2.39 14.90
N VAL A 5 -41.11 -2.98 15.90
CA VAL A 5 -40.19 -2.26 16.77
C VAL A 5 -38.75 -2.61 16.40
N CYS A 6 -38.15 -1.68 15.67
CA CYS A 6 -36.75 -1.24 15.70
C CYS A 6 -35.63 -2.29 15.62
N ALA A 7 -35.37 -2.78 14.40
CA ALA A 7 -34.01 -3.08 13.96
C ALA A 7 -33.35 -1.77 13.48
N ALA A 8 -32.92 -0.92 14.42
CA ALA A 8 -32.26 0.37 14.09
C ALA A 8 -31.15 0.75 15.08
N ALA A 9 -30.48 -0.25 15.68
CA ALA A 9 -29.40 0.00 16.64
C ALA A 9 -27.98 -0.13 16.05
N THR A 10 -27.81 -0.49 14.78
CA THR A 10 -26.49 -0.73 14.17
C THR A 10 -26.03 0.31 13.14
N LEU A 11 -26.84 1.35 12.85
CA LEU A 11 -26.48 2.39 11.87
C LEU A 11 -26.15 3.76 12.49
N LEU A 12 -26.09 3.84 13.82
CA LEU A 12 -25.87 5.09 14.56
C LEU A 12 -24.40 5.36 14.94
N ALA A 13 -23.46 4.48 14.58
CA ALA A 13 -22.04 4.64 14.96
C ALA A 13 -21.18 5.42 13.93
N CYS A 14 -21.71 5.74 12.74
CA CYS A 14 -20.94 6.37 11.65
C CYS A 14 -21.48 7.75 11.24
N ARG A 15 -22.22 8.44 12.11
CA ARG A 15 -22.71 9.80 11.86
C ARG A 15 -22.40 10.70 13.06
N ASP A 16 -21.19 11.25 13.09
CA ASP A 16 -20.91 12.61 13.57
C ASP A 16 -19.41 12.90 13.46
N ALA A 17 -18.95 13.25 12.25
CA ALA A 17 -17.65 13.89 12.04
C ALA A 17 -17.58 14.60 10.68
N PHE A 18 -18.56 15.46 10.36
CA PHE A 18 -18.37 16.46 9.30
C PHE A 18 -17.88 17.76 9.93
N ALA A 19 -16.56 17.89 10.06
CA ALA A 19 -15.91 19.18 10.22
C ALA A 19 -15.45 19.68 8.83
N GLN A 20 -15.87 20.89 8.46
CA GLN A 20 -15.48 21.54 7.21
C GLN A 20 -13.96 21.81 7.18
N PRO A 21 -13.32 21.83 6.00
CA PRO A 21 -11.89 22.06 5.91
C PRO A 21 -11.58 23.54 6.16
N ALA A 22 -10.92 23.83 7.28
CA ALA A 22 -10.21 25.07 7.45
C ALA A 22 -8.89 24.99 6.67
N GLU A 23 -8.74 25.85 5.67
CA GLU A 23 -7.49 26.12 4.98
C GLU A 23 -6.56 26.82 5.98
N ASP A 24 -5.71 26.05 6.68
CA ASP A 24 -4.69 26.59 7.57
C ASP A 24 -3.29 26.39 6.99
N ASN A 25 -2.55 27.49 6.89
CA ASN A 25 -1.22 27.64 6.29
C ASN A 25 -0.08 27.05 7.14
N ASN A 26 -0.37 26.02 7.93
CA ASN A 26 0.64 25.12 8.47
C ASN A 26 0.94 24.08 7.38
N GLN A 27 2.20 23.76 7.08
CA GLN A 27 2.52 22.56 6.31
C GLN A 27 2.05 21.34 7.10
N VAL A 28 0.75 21.02 7.03
CA VAL A 28 0.18 19.78 7.52
C VAL A 28 1.04 18.70 6.91
N GLN A 29 1.76 17.96 7.75
CA GLN A 29 2.62 16.89 7.30
C GLN A 29 1.75 15.91 6.52
N ARG A 30 1.85 15.96 5.19
CA ARG A 30 1.05 15.11 4.31
C ARG A 30 1.54 13.69 4.47
N HIS A 31 0.63 12.76 4.68
CA HIS A 31 0.94 11.36 4.94
C HIS A 31 0.66 10.46 3.74
N ASN A 32 0.59 11.02 2.54
CA ASN A 32 0.26 10.29 1.33
C ASN A 32 0.97 10.85 0.09
N ASP A 33 2.13 11.51 0.23
CA ASP A 33 2.89 11.98 -0.94
C ASP A 33 3.72 10.83 -1.53
N SER A 34 3.28 10.28 -2.65
CA SER A 34 3.94 9.16 -3.32
C SER A 34 5.29 9.55 -3.93
N THR A 35 5.50 10.82 -4.29
CA THR A 35 6.81 11.32 -4.77
C THR A 35 7.83 11.23 -3.65
N LYS A 36 7.45 11.70 -2.44
CA LYS A 36 8.30 11.63 -1.25
C LYS A 36 8.54 10.19 -0.79
N LEU A 37 7.53 9.32 -0.87
CA LEU A 37 7.71 7.91 -0.56
C LEU A 37 8.71 7.26 -1.52
N LEU A 38 8.60 7.51 -2.82
CA LEU A 38 9.41 6.84 -3.83
C LEU A 38 10.85 7.36 -3.94
N SER A 39 11.13 8.59 -3.48
CA SER A 39 12.48 9.17 -3.48
C SER A 39 13.47 8.51 -2.51
N THR A 40 13.01 7.55 -1.70
CA THR A 40 13.86 6.80 -0.78
C THR A 40 14.51 5.59 -1.46
N ASN A 41 15.79 5.35 -1.15
CA ASN A 41 16.51 4.17 -1.63
C ASN A 41 16.25 2.92 -0.76
N GLN A 42 15.33 3.00 0.20
CA GLN A 42 14.97 1.90 1.08
C GLN A 42 14.29 0.76 0.29
N THR A 43 14.51 -0.47 0.76
CA THR A 43 13.77 -1.65 0.32
C THR A 43 12.41 -1.68 1.01
N PHE A 44 11.35 -1.98 0.28
CA PHE A 44 10.02 -2.16 0.83
C PHE A 44 9.68 -3.64 0.93
N TYR A 45 9.01 -4.06 2.00
CA TYR A 45 8.60 -5.46 2.20
C TYR A 45 7.09 -5.53 2.37
N LEU A 46 6.42 -6.35 1.59
CA LEU A 46 4.97 -6.55 1.71
C LEU A 46 4.71 -7.37 2.97
N LEU A 47 4.08 -6.77 3.98
CA LEU A 47 3.78 -7.48 5.22
C LEU A 47 2.57 -8.38 5.02
N TYR A 48 1.46 -7.80 4.58
CA TYR A 48 0.22 -8.53 4.33
C TYR A 48 -0.66 -7.81 3.31
N ARG A 49 -1.61 -8.55 2.74
CA ARG A 49 -2.57 -8.06 1.74
C ARG A 49 -3.98 -8.62 1.96
N SER A 50 -5.00 -7.98 1.37
CA SER A 50 -6.41 -8.36 1.59
C SER A 50 -6.91 -9.55 0.75
N VAL A 51 -6.09 -10.05 -0.17
CA VAL A 51 -6.41 -11.20 -1.02
C VAL A 51 -5.28 -12.23 -0.97
N GLU A 52 -5.63 -13.50 -0.80
CA GLU A 52 -4.65 -14.58 -0.71
C GLU A 52 -3.92 -14.77 -2.04
N ASN A 53 -4.68 -14.87 -3.14
CA ASN A 53 -4.19 -15.12 -4.49
C ASN A 53 -4.35 -13.87 -5.36
N ASP A 54 -3.43 -12.93 -5.17
CA ASP A 54 -3.30 -11.79 -6.06
C ASP A 54 -2.81 -12.25 -7.42
N SER A 55 -3.54 -11.90 -8.48
CA SER A 55 -3.11 -12.22 -9.85
C SER A 55 -1.71 -11.74 -10.14
N ASP A 56 -1.31 -10.57 -9.61
CA ASP A 56 -0.02 -9.93 -9.90
C ASP A 56 1.15 -10.69 -9.25
N PHE A 57 0.89 -11.33 -8.11
CA PHE A 57 1.86 -12.07 -7.29
C PHE A 57 1.19 -13.31 -6.68
N ASN A 58 0.82 -14.25 -7.54
CA ASN A 58 0.13 -15.46 -7.12
C ASN A 58 1.08 -16.35 -6.31
N ASP A 59 0.61 -16.86 -5.17
CA ASP A 59 1.39 -17.67 -4.24
C ASP A 59 2.75 -17.07 -3.85
N ALA A 60 2.81 -15.75 -3.72
CA ALA A 60 4.03 -15.02 -3.39
C ALA A 60 4.20 -14.87 -1.88
N GLN A 61 5.40 -15.21 -1.41
CA GLN A 61 5.89 -14.99 -0.05
C GLN A 61 7.14 -14.10 -0.10
N CYS A 62 7.43 -13.40 0.99
CA CYS A 62 8.63 -12.59 1.14
C CYS A 62 8.80 -11.54 0.04
N THR A 63 7.69 -10.98 -0.44
CA THR A 63 7.70 -9.98 -1.51
C THR A 63 8.39 -8.71 -1.05
N GLN A 64 9.32 -8.21 -1.86
CA GLN A 64 10.05 -6.98 -1.60
C GLN A 64 10.24 -6.15 -2.88
N MET A 65 10.35 -4.83 -2.71
CA MET A 65 10.68 -3.87 -3.76
C MET A 65 11.97 -3.14 -3.41
N ARG A 66 13.03 -3.36 -4.19
CA ARG A 66 14.34 -2.73 -3.99
C ARG A 66 14.53 -1.58 -4.95
N HIS A 67 15.14 -0.51 -4.49
CA HIS A 67 15.56 0.58 -5.37
C HIS A 67 16.64 0.10 -6.34
N LEU A 68 16.51 0.46 -7.63
CA LEU A 68 17.56 0.26 -8.62
C LEU A 68 18.14 1.63 -9.01
N GLU A 69 19.42 1.82 -8.72
CA GLU A 69 20.15 3.04 -9.10
C GLU A 69 20.22 3.17 -10.63
N GLY A 70 20.20 4.41 -11.12
CA GLY A 70 20.47 4.72 -12.53
C GLY A 70 19.31 5.33 -13.34
N PHE A 71 18.09 5.38 -12.80
CA PHE A 71 16.96 6.10 -13.41
C PHE A 71 16.73 7.52 -12.87
N GLU A 72 17.41 7.88 -11.77
CA GLU A 72 17.29 9.16 -11.06
C GLU A 72 17.64 10.40 -11.91
N LYS A 73 18.38 10.21 -13.02
CA LYS A 73 18.82 11.30 -13.91
C LYS A 73 17.74 11.75 -14.90
N ARG A 74 16.54 11.17 -14.90
CA ARG A 74 15.45 11.56 -15.79
C ARG A 74 14.64 12.72 -15.19
N LYS A 75 14.16 13.63 -16.04
CA LYS A 75 13.30 14.77 -15.65
C LYS A 75 11.92 14.34 -15.12
N THR A 76 11.55 13.07 -15.27
CA THR A 76 10.29 12.51 -14.80
C THR A 76 10.50 11.87 -13.42
N PRO A 77 9.57 12.02 -12.47
CA PRO A 77 9.69 11.49 -11.09
C PRO A 77 9.54 9.96 -11.00
N THR A 78 9.74 9.25 -12.11
CA THR A 78 9.63 7.80 -12.24
C THR A 78 10.83 7.12 -11.60
N VAL A 79 10.58 6.10 -10.78
CA VAL A 79 11.63 5.27 -10.18
C VAL A 79 11.61 3.86 -10.77
N LEU A 80 12.79 3.27 -10.91
CA LEU A 80 12.94 1.86 -11.27
C LEU A 80 13.21 1.07 -9.99
N ARG A 81 12.42 0.02 -9.77
CA ARG A 81 12.60 -0.90 -8.65
C ARG A 81 12.73 -2.33 -9.14
N GLU A 82 13.43 -3.15 -8.39
CA GLU A 82 13.43 -4.60 -8.53
C GLU A 82 12.38 -5.19 -7.59
N MET A 83 11.41 -5.91 -8.14
CA MET A 83 10.44 -6.69 -7.39
C MET A 83 10.91 -8.13 -7.28
N LEU A 84 10.99 -8.62 -6.05
CA LEU A 84 11.44 -9.97 -5.74
C LEU A 84 10.39 -10.65 -4.86
N TYR A 85 10.12 -11.93 -5.10
CA TYR A 85 9.29 -12.74 -4.22
C TYR A 85 9.67 -14.22 -4.31
N VAL A 86 9.40 -14.96 -3.24
CA VAL A 86 9.54 -16.41 -3.18
C VAL A 86 8.19 -17.02 -3.51
N HIS A 87 8.12 -17.82 -4.56
CA HIS A 87 6.93 -18.61 -4.85
C HIS A 87 6.81 -19.77 -3.85
N HIS A 88 5.60 -20.27 -3.55
CA HIS A 88 5.40 -21.38 -2.60
C HIS A 88 6.23 -22.64 -2.91
N LYS A 89 6.50 -22.93 -4.20
CA LYS A 89 7.39 -24.04 -4.64
C LYS A 89 8.86 -23.79 -4.36
N GLY A 90 9.18 -22.58 -3.95
CA GLY A 90 10.48 -22.18 -3.47
C GLY A 90 11.41 -21.54 -4.49
N HIS A 91 10.91 -21.16 -5.66
CA HIS A 91 11.70 -20.39 -6.62
C HIS A 91 11.63 -18.90 -6.28
N ILE A 92 12.76 -18.20 -6.46
CA ILE A 92 12.81 -16.74 -6.37
C ILE A 92 12.45 -16.19 -7.75
N ASN A 93 11.40 -15.37 -7.81
CA ASN A 93 11.04 -14.61 -8.99
C ASN A 93 11.56 -13.18 -8.85
N ARG A 94 11.98 -12.62 -9.98
CA ARG A 94 12.57 -11.29 -10.08
C ARG A 94 12.01 -10.58 -11.30
N HIS A 95 11.46 -9.40 -11.09
CA HIS A 95 10.95 -8.54 -12.16
C HIS A 95 11.38 -7.11 -11.92
N SER A 96 11.62 -6.37 -12.99
CA SER A 96 11.77 -4.92 -12.89
C SER A 96 10.38 -4.27 -12.83
N ALA A 97 10.23 -3.23 -12.04
CA ALA A 97 9.02 -2.45 -11.95
C ALA A 97 9.32 -0.96 -12.14
N VAL A 98 8.63 -0.34 -13.08
CA VAL A 98 8.67 1.11 -13.29
C VAL A 98 7.52 1.71 -12.50
N ILE A 99 7.83 2.58 -11.55
CA ILE A 99 6.82 3.21 -10.68
C ILE A 99 6.81 4.71 -10.94
N THR A 100 5.65 5.24 -11.32
CA THR A 100 5.46 6.67 -11.60
C THR A 100 4.49 7.27 -10.59
N PRO A 101 4.91 8.23 -9.74
CA PRO A 101 4.01 8.94 -8.84
C PRO A 101 3.05 9.82 -9.64
N ASN A 102 1.77 9.72 -9.32
CA ASN A 102 0.67 10.38 -10.02
C ASN A 102 -0.34 10.96 -9.02
N LYS A 103 -1.32 11.70 -9.52
CA LYS A 103 -2.47 12.17 -8.75
C LYS A 103 -3.67 11.28 -9.03
N SER A 104 -4.39 10.89 -8.00
CA SER A 104 -5.70 10.23 -8.11
C SER A 104 -6.75 11.19 -8.70
N ASN A 105 -6.56 12.51 -8.46
CA ASN A 105 -7.44 13.58 -8.91
C ASN A 105 -6.65 14.81 -9.37
N GLU A 106 -7.04 15.40 -10.51
CA GLU A 106 -6.35 16.56 -11.10
C GLU A 106 -6.30 17.80 -10.19
N ILE A 107 -7.26 17.95 -9.27
CA ILE A 107 -7.36 19.08 -8.33
C ILE A 107 -6.23 19.04 -7.29
N LEU A 108 -5.67 17.87 -6.99
CA LEU A 108 -4.62 17.73 -5.98
C LEU A 108 -3.35 18.47 -6.41
N THR A 109 -2.65 19.09 -5.46
CA THR A 109 -1.36 19.77 -5.72
C THR A 109 -0.15 18.87 -5.53
N TYR A 110 -0.37 17.62 -5.12
CA TYR A 110 0.65 16.63 -4.81
C TYR A 110 0.23 15.26 -5.39
N ASN A 111 1.20 14.36 -5.53
CA ASN A 111 0.95 13.01 -6.01
C ASN A 111 0.57 12.12 -4.83
N ASP A 112 -0.65 11.60 -4.83
CA ASP A 112 -1.22 10.72 -3.79
C ASP A 112 -1.42 9.27 -4.26
N SER A 113 -1.03 8.98 -5.49
CA SER A 113 -1.13 7.66 -6.10
C SER A 113 0.15 7.33 -6.85
N MET A 114 0.26 6.10 -7.32
CA MET A 114 1.34 5.66 -8.17
C MET A 114 0.86 4.65 -9.20
N THR A 115 1.38 4.77 -10.42
CA THR A 115 1.24 3.73 -11.45
C THR A 115 2.43 2.81 -11.37
N VAL A 116 2.18 1.52 -11.22
CA VAL A 116 3.19 0.46 -11.15
C VAL A 116 3.11 -0.37 -12.42
N GLU A 117 4.21 -0.42 -13.17
CA GLU A 117 4.33 -1.24 -14.38
C GLU A 117 5.37 -2.33 -14.15
N ILE A 118 4.92 -3.58 -14.01
CA ILE A 118 5.78 -4.74 -13.80
C ILE A 118 6.21 -5.27 -15.17
N LEU A 119 7.52 -5.23 -15.42
CA LEU A 119 8.16 -5.73 -16.64
C LEU A 119 8.34 -7.26 -16.54
N ALA A 120 7.24 -7.99 -16.69
CA ALA A 120 7.18 -9.45 -16.67
C ALA A 120 6.53 -10.00 -17.94
N PHE A 121 6.80 -11.28 -18.24
CA PHE A 121 6.13 -12.02 -19.32
C PHE A 121 5.23 -13.12 -18.71
N PRO A 122 3.94 -13.21 -19.08
CA PRO A 122 3.22 -12.30 -19.98
C PRO A 122 3.02 -10.91 -19.35
N TYR A 123 3.06 -9.87 -20.19
CA TYR A 123 2.83 -8.49 -19.75
C TYR A 123 1.38 -8.29 -19.34
N ARG A 124 1.15 -7.69 -18.18
CA ARG A 124 -0.18 -7.54 -17.57
C ARG A 124 -0.74 -6.12 -17.58
N GLY A 125 0.00 -5.18 -18.17
CA GLY A 125 -0.37 -3.77 -18.14
C GLY A 125 0.02 -3.06 -16.83
N PRO A 126 -0.15 -1.74 -16.79
CA PRO A 126 0.03 -0.96 -15.58
C PRO A 126 -1.07 -1.24 -14.56
N ARG A 127 -0.73 -1.16 -13.27
CA ARG A 127 -1.69 -1.10 -12.17
C ARG A 127 -1.61 0.25 -11.45
N TYR A 128 -2.69 0.65 -10.81
CA TYR A 128 -2.82 1.93 -10.11
C TYR A 128 -3.02 1.66 -8.62
N ASP A 129 -2.15 2.27 -7.81
CA ASP A 129 -2.09 2.10 -6.37
C ASP A 129 -2.28 3.49 -5.72
N ASP A 130 -3.37 3.68 -4.97
CA ASP A 130 -3.62 4.87 -4.17
C ASP A 130 -2.86 4.76 -2.84
N LEU A 131 -2.08 5.77 -2.48
CA LEU A 131 -1.35 5.81 -1.22
C LEU A 131 -2.27 6.35 -0.12
N LEU A 132 -2.76 5.46 0.74
CA LEU A 132 -3.69 5.83 1.81
C LEU A 132 -2.96 6.52 2.97
N PHE A 133 -1.82 5.97 3.37
CA PHE A 133 -1.02 6.51 4.46
C PHE A 133 0.44 6.06 4.37
N THR A 134 1.36 6.90 4.83
CA THR A 134 2.74 6.58 5.13
C THR A 134 3.27 7.53 6.20
N ASP A 135 4.15 6.99 7.05
CA ASP A 135 4.97 7.80 7.96
C ASP A 135 6.35 8.15 7.38
N TYR A 136 6.63 7.69 6.14
CA TYR A 136 7.90 7.78 5.42
C TYR A 136 9.10 7.12 6.12
N LEU A 137 8.85 6.34 7.19
CA LEU A 137 9.91 5.79 8.03
C LEU A 137 9.75 4.29 8.24
N SER A 138 8.59 3.85 8.72
CA SER A 138 8.34 2.45 9.06
C SER A 138 7.43 1.75 8.06
N CYS A 139 6.48 2.45 7.44
CA CYS A 139 5.48 1.78 6.60
C CYS A 139 4.74 2.70 5.64
N PHE A 140 4.01 2.06 4.73
CA PHE A 140 2.97 2.68 3.94
C PHE A 140 1.85 1.68 3.65
N THR A 141 0.67 2.21 3.33
CA THR A 141 -0.53 1.43 3.00
C THR A 141 -1.10 1.92 1.70
N VAL A 142 -1.39 0.99 0.80
CA VAL A 142 -1.97 1.29 -0.51
C VAL A 142 -3.27 0.53 -0.74
N LYS A 143 -4.14 1.13 -1.56
CA LYS A 143 -5.31 0.49 -2.15
C LYS A 143 -5.09 0.36 -3.65
N ARG A 144 -5.50 -0.77 -4.23
CA ARG A 144 -5.64 -0.97 -5.68
C ARG A 144 -7.11 -0.83 -6.05
N PRO A 145 -7.58 0.33 -6.54
CA PRO A 145 -9.02 0.61 -6.68
C PRO A 145 -9.72 -0.37 -7.62
N ALA A 146 -9.06 -0.76 -8.72
CA ALA A 146 -9.63 -1.65 -9.72
C ALA A 146 -9.95 -3.07 -9.23
N LYS A 147 -9.30 -3.52 -8.15
CA LYS A 147 -9.46 -4.88 -7.59
C LYS A 147 -9.88 -4.88 -6.12
N ASP A 148 -10.06 -3.69 -5.52
CA ASP A 148 -10.27 -3.48 -4.09
C ASP A 148 -9.29 -4.26 -3.20
N VAL A 149 -8.01 -4.26 -3.58
CA VAL A 149 -6.95 -4.91 -2.80
C VAL A 149 -6.20 -3.89 -1.96
N TYR A 150 -6.02 -4.21 -0.68
CA TYR A 150 -5.25 -3.40 0.26
C TYR A 150 -3.95 -4.11 0.59
N GLU A 151 -2.88 -3.34 0.71
CA GLU A 151 -1.55 -3.84 1.00
C GLU A 151 -0.87 -2.94 2.04
N LEU A 152 -0.27 -3.55 3.06
CA LEU A 152 0.59 -2.85 4.00
C LEU A 152 2.04 -3.26 3.75
N TRP A 153 2.88 -2.26 3.52
CA TRP A 153 4.29 -2.43 3.24
C TRP A 153 5.14 -1.82 4.37
N SER A 154 6.21 -2.51 4.76
CA SER A 154 7.27 -1.97 5.61
C SER A 154 8.28 -1.20 4.78
N ILE A 155 8.81 -0.10 5.33
CA ILE A 155 9.94 0.65 4.79
C ILE A 155 11.20 0.19 5.51
N GLY A 156 12.16 -0.33 4.76
CA GLY A 156 13.31 -1.02 5.33
C GLY A 156 12.92 -2.37 5.91
N ARG A 157 13.92 -3.05 6.49
CA ARG A 157 13.75 -4.40 7.04
C ARG A 157 12.63 -4.40 8.10
N PRO A 158 11.64 -5.31 8.02
CA PRO A 158 10.53 -5.30 8.94
C PRO A 158 10.97 -5.49 10.38
N ASN A 159 10.60 -4.53 11.23
CA ASN A 159 10.46 -4.74 12.66
C ASN A 159 8.97 -4.72 12.97
N LEU A 160 8.35 -5.90 13.01
CA LEU A 160 6.89 -6.05 13.11
C LEU A 160 6.31 -5.39 14.38
N THR A 161 7.13 -5.17 15.41
CA THR A 161 6.72 -4.49 16.65
C THR A 161 6.73 -2.96 16.58
N ASN A 162 7.34 -2.39 15.54
CA ASN A 162 7.55 -0.94 15.41
C ASN A 162 6.94 -0.36 14.11
N ILE A 163 5.92 -1.03 13.58
CA ILE A 163 5.13 -0.50 12.46
C ILE A 163 4.18 0.56 13.00
N ASN A 164 4.13 1.72 12.34
CA ASN A 164 3.25 2.81 12.76
C ASN A 164 1.78 2.34 12.76
N PRO A 165 1.05 2.49 13.89
CA PRO A 165 -0.34 2.04 13.99
C PRO A 165 -1.24 2.68 12.94
N LYS A 166 -0.93 3.88 12.45
CA LYS A 166 -1.72 4.55 11.41
C LYS A 166 -1.68 3.84 10.04
N CYS A 167 -0.64 3.06 9.74
CA CYS A 167 -0.67 2.20 8.55
C CYS A 167 -1.69 1.06 8.73
N HIS A 168 -1.78 0.48 9.93
CA HIS A 168 -2.81 -0.51 10.24
C HIS A 168 -4.21 0.11 10.17
N SER A 169 -4.40 1.30 10.75
CA SER A 169 -5.68 2.03 10.65
C SER A 169 -6.06 2.34 9.21
N ALA A 170 -5.13 2.85 8.38
CA ALA A 170 -5.39 3.12 6.97
C ALA A 170 -5.75 1.86 6.15
N TYR A 171 -5.31 0.68 6.61
CA TYR A 171 -5.69 -0.60 6.00
C TYR A 171 -7.11 -1.01 6.38
N GLU A 172 -7.55 -0.68 7.59
CA GLU A 172 -8.84 -1.09 8.16
C GLU A 172 -9.94 -0.04 7.94
N GLU A 173 -9.60 1.20 7.68
CA GLU A 173 -10.57 2.29 7.48
C GLU A 173 -11.20 2.25 6.08
N ASP A 174 -12.43 2.72 5.99
CA ASP A 174 -13.07 3.05 4.73
C ASP A 174 -12.49 4.39 4.23
N PRO A 175 -11.83 4.43 3.05
CA PRO A 175 -11.29 5.69 2.52
C PRO A 175 -12.37 6.71 2.18
N ASP A 176 -13.62 6.28 1.91
CA ASP A 176 -14.74 7.14 1.57
C ASP A 176 -15.55 7.57 2.80
N ILE A 177 -15.41 6.86 3.93
CA ILE A 177 -16.13 7.12 5.17
C ILE A 177 -15.17 7.16 6.37
N PRO A 178 -14.58 8.33 6.68
CA PRO A 178 -13.63 8.48 7.77
C PRO A 178 -14.18 7.98 9.11
N GLY A 179 -13.38 7.17 9.81
CA GLY A 179 -13.73 6.62 11.12
C GLY A 179 -14.58 5.34 11.08
N CYS A 180 -15.02 4.88 9.91
CA CYS A 180 -15.68 3.59 9.78
C CYS A 180 -14.65 2.52 9.39
N SER A 181 -14.56 1.47 10.20
CA SER A 181 -13.68 0.32 9.92
C SER A 181 -14.43 -0.73 9.09
N VAL A 182 -13.74 -1.31 8.13
CA VAL A 182 -14.17 -2.43 7.32
C VAL A 182 -13.34 -3.65 7.73
N ASP A 183 -14.02 -4.73 8.10
CA ASP A 183 -13.35 -6.00 8.37
C ASP A 183 -12.76 -6.56 7.07
N ARG A 184 -11.44 -6.44 6.92
CA ARG A 184 -10.69 -6.89 5.74
C ARG A 184 -9.80 -8.08 6.14
N PRO A 185 -9.86 -9.20 5.39
CA PRO A 185 -8.95 -10.32 5.61
C PRO A 185 -7.49 -9.87 5.56
N LYS A 186 -6.62 -10.47 6.38
CA LYS A 186 -5.18 -10.23 6.35
C LYS A 186 -4.47 -11.53 6.01
N TYR A 187 -3.86 -11.57 4.83
CA TYR A 187 -3.01 -12.68 4.40
C TYR A 187 -1.55 -12.25 4.50
N ASP A 188 -0.84 -12.88 5.43
CA ASP A 188 0.57 -12.59 5.67
C ASP A 188 1.44 -13.03 4.49
N VAL A 189 2.22 -12.08 3.97
CA VAL A 189 3.20 -12.29 2.90
C VAL A 189 4.61 -12.35 3.49
N PHE A 190 4.88 -11.55 4.52
CA PHE A 190 6.16 -11.55 5.22
C PHE A 190 6.08 -12.37 6.51
N ASN A 191 7.00 -13.31 6.65
CA ASN A 191 7.23 -14.05 7.88
C ASN A 191 8.74 -14.01 8.19
N GLU A 192 9.13 -13.50 9.35
CA GLU A 192 10.55 -13.30 9.68
C GLU A 192 11.35 -14.60 9.62
N THR A 193 10.81 -15.71 10.14
CA THR A 193 11.46 -17.03 10.11
C THR A 193 11.69 -17.51 8.68
N ALA A 194 10.65 -17.45 7.84
CA ALA A 194 10.76 -17.89 6.45
C ALA A 194 11.65 -16.97 5.60
N CYS A 195 11.43 -15.66 5.70
CA CYS A 195 11.99 -14.65 4.81
C CYS A 195 13.41 -14.20 5.20
N CYS A 196 13.78 -14.24 6.49
CA CYS A 196 15.10 -13.81 6.94
C CYS A 196 16.06 -14.96 7.19
N HIS A 197 15.57 -16.09 7.70
CA HIS A 197 16.46 -17.18 8.15
C HIS A 197 16.57 -18.32 7.16
N THR A 198 15.51 -18.57 6.39
CA THR A 198 15.46 -19.78 5.56
C THR A 198 15.98 -19.50 4.15
N ARG A 199 15.76 -18.29 3.61
CA ARG A 199 16.15 -17.91 2.24
C ARG A 199 16.42 -16.41 2.10
N PRO A 200 17.67 -15.97 2.28
CA PRO A 200 18.05 -14.62 1.92
C PRO A 200 17.78 -14.42 0.43
N ILE A 201 16.92 -13.48 0.10
CA ILE A 201 16.88 -12.95 -1.26
C ILE A 201 18.08 -12.01 -1.34
N GLU A 202 19.19 -12.46 -1.93
CA GLU A 202 20.38 -11.62 -2.15
C GLU A 202 20.18 -10.62 -3.29
#